data_AF-A0A9D1R7R0-F1
#
_entry.id   AF-A0A9D1R7R0-F1
#
_cell.length_a   1.000
_cell.length_b   1.000
_cell.length_c   1.000
_cell.angle_alpha   90.00
_cell.angle_beta   90.00
_cell.angle_gamma   90.00
#
_symmetry.space_group_name_H-M   'P 1'
#
loop_
_entity.id
_entity.type
_entity.pdbx_description
1 polymer ?
#
loop_
_entity_poly.entity_id
_entity_poly.type
_entity_poly.pdbx_seq_one_letter_code
_entity_poly.pdbx_strand_id
1 'polypeptide(L)'
;MLTERLLSLSGFIYEIGGNYYYMGKWICRPCTDTDATDSVAMYQMCRQGQEEPDTNMYFQKIRAHSDFALEVPYNPEKIRQDLSAIEEGLTEEEWISLETQIRHFEEDLSKYCG
;
A
#
# COMPACT_ATOMS: atom_id res chain seq x y z
N MET A 1 -10.89 -9.54 6.97
CA MET A 1 -10.67 -9.49 5.52
C MET A 1 -9.83 -8.27 5.23
N LEU A 2 -8.72 -8.46 4.53
CA LEU A 2 -7.77 -7.40 4.18
C LEU A 2 -8.44 -6.37 3.26
N THR A 3 -9.34 -6.81 2.39
CA THR A 3 -10.12 -5.95 1.48
C THR A 3 -10.87 -4.85 2.24
N GLU A 4 -11.62 -5.18 3.29
CA GLU A 4 -12.38 -4.16 4.05
C GLU A 4 -11.46 -3.16 4.77
N ARG A 5 -10.29 -3.61 5.23
CA ARG A 5 -9.27 -2.71 5.81
C ARG A 5 -8.73 -1.78 4.72
N LEU A 6 -8.30 -2.30 3.58
CA LEU A 6 -7.79 -1.51 2.45
C LEU A 6 -8.82 -0.49 1.94
N LEU A 7 -10.11 -0.86 1.87
CA LEU A 7 -11.20 0.04 1.46
C LEU A 7 -11.46 1.19 2.44
N SER A 8 -10.97 1.09 3.68
CA SER A 8 -11.03 2.18 4.66
C SER A 8 -9.87 3.17 4.54
N LEU A 9 -8.80 2.81 3.82
CA LEU A 9 -7.57 3.59 3.67
C LEU A 9 -7.55 4.27 2.30
N SER A 10 -6.97 5.48 2.16
CA SER A 10 -7.03 6.22 0.89
C SER A 10 -6.34 5.48 -0.28
N GLY A 11 -5.11 5.03 -0.05
CA GLY A 11 -4.26 4.43 -1.08
C GLY A 11 -2.80 4.41 -0.62
N PHE A 12 -2.14 3.27 -0.82
CA PHE A 12 -0.71 3.09 -0.59
C PHE A 12 -0.16 2.03 -1.56
N ILE A 13 1.15 1.81 -1.54
CA ILE A 13 1.78 0.76 -2.35
C ILE A 13 2.20 -0.39 -1.43
N TYR A 14 1.81 -1.60 -1.79
CA TYR A 14 2.13 -2.82 -1.05
C TYR A 14 2.80 -3.84 -1.97
N GLU A 15 3.65 -4.67 -1.39
CA GLU A 15 4.34 -5.76 -2.09
C GLU A 15 3.64 -7.10 -1.85
N ILE A 16 3.40 -7.86 -2.91
CA ILE A 16 2.83 -9.22 -2.90
C ILE A 16 3.65 -10.06 -3.87
N GLY A 17 4.31 -11.11 -3.37
CA GLY A 17 5.05 -12.06 -4.21
C GLY A 17 6.09 -11.42 -5.13
N GLY A 18 6.77 -10.35 -4.67
CA GLY A 18 7.74 -9.58 -5.45
C GLY A 18 7.14 -8.60 -6.46
N ASN A 19 5.81 -8.46 -6.52
CA ASN A 19 5.11 -7.47 -7.34
C ASN A 19 4.53 -6.36 -6.45
N TYR A 20 4.45 -5.14 -6.97
CA TYR A 20 3.91 -4.00 -6.24
C TYR A 20 2.54 -3.61 -6.75
N TYR A 21 1.65 -3.21 -5.84
CA TYR A 21 0.28 -2.82 -6.16
C TYR A 21 -0.09 -1.54 -5.43
N TYR A 22 -0.70 -0.61 -6.16
CA TYR A 22 -1.48 0.47 -5.59
C TYR A 22 -2.78 -0.11 -5.05
N MET A 23 -3.01 0.00 -3.75
CA MET A 23 -4.23 -0.52 -3.12
C MET A 23 -4.79 0.46 -2.09
N GLY A 24 -6.11 0.63 -2.11
CA GLY A 24 -6.88 1.42 -1.17
C GLY A 24 -8.28 1.72 -1.69
N LYS A 25 -9.02 2.54 -0.95
CA LYS A 25 -10.39 2.97 -1.28
C LYS A 25 -10.54 3.47 -2.71
N TRP A 26 -9.55 4.20 -3.21
CA TRP A 26 -9.65 4.91 -4.49
C TRP A 26 -8.86 4.25 -5.63
N ILE A 27 -8.13 3.15 -5.34
CA ILE A 27 -7.21 2.50 -6.27
C ILE A 27 -7.08 1.00 -6.00
N CYS A 28 -7.08 0.21 -7.07
CA CYS A 28 -6.56 -1.16 -7.06
C CYS A 28 -5.94 -1.46 -8.43
N ARG A 29 -4.61 -1.44 -8.54
CA ARG A 29 -3.90 -1.77 -9.78
C ARG A 29 -2.42 -2.09 -9.55
N PRO A 30 -1.76 -2.82 -10.48
CA PRO A 30 -0.31 -3.00 -10.45
C PRO A 30 0.44 -1.66 -10.46
N CYS A 31 1.53 -1.60 -9.70
CA CYS A 31 2.51 -0.52 -9.72
C CYS A 31 3.71 -0.94 -10.57
N THR A 32 3.92 -0.23 -11.69
CA THR A 32 5.06 -0.43 -12.59
C THR A 32 6.02 0.76 -12.61
N ASP A 33 5.79 1.75 -11.74
CA ASP A 33 6.63 2.93 -11.60
C ASP A 33 7.83 2.61 -10.71
N THR A 34 9.03 2.59 -11.29
CA THR A 34 10.26 2.24 -10.59
C THR A 34 10.58 3.21 -9.45
N ASP A 35 10.33 4.50 -9.61
CA ASP A 35 10.58 5.48 -8.54
C ASP A 35 9.65 5.22 -7.35
N ALA A 36 8.43 4.78 -7.62
CA ALA A 36 7.46 4.43 -6.59
C ALA A 36 7.85 3.14 -5.87
N THR A 37 8.27 2.09 -6.60
CA THR A 37 8.70 0.81 -6.01
C THR A 37 10.00 0.96 -5.22
N ASP A 38 10.97 1.74 -5.71
CA ASP A 38 12.21 2.03 -4.98
C ASP A 38 11.91 2.77 -3.66
N SER A 39 10.91 3.66 -3.68
CA SER A 39 10.47 4.34 -2.46
C SER A 39 9.88 3.37 -1.44
N VAL A 40 9.17 2.32 -1.88
CA VAL A 40 8.67 1.25 -0.99
C VAL A 40 9.83 0.47 -0.36
N ALA A 41 10.81 0.06 -1.18
CA ALA A 41 11.97 -0.66 -0.68
C ALA A 41 12.75 0.16 0.37
N MET A 42 13.00 1.44 0.08
CA MET A 42 13.66 2.34 1.02
C MET A 42 12.84 2.57 2.29
N TYR A 43 11.51 2.74 2.17
CA TYR A 43 10.62 2.85 3.32
C TYR A 43 10.71 1.62 4.24
N GLN A 44 10.63 0.41 3.67
CA GLN A 44 10.73 -0.84 4.43
C GLN A 44 12.08 -0.96 5.16
N MET A 45 13.18 -0.64 4.48
CA MET A 45 14.53 -0.66 5.06
C MET A 45 14.68 0.36 6.20
N CYS A 46 14.34 1.62 5.98
CA CYS A 46 14.44 2.67 6.99
C CYS A 46 13.56 2.37 8.20
N ARG A 47 12.35 1.85 7.97
CA ARG A 47 11.44 1.46 9.04
C ARG A 47 11.99 0.32 9.89
N GLN A 48 12.57 -0.69 9.25
CA GLN A 48 13.24 -1.79 9.95
C GLN A 48 14.46 -1.28 10.76
N GLY A 49 15.20 -0.31 10.21
CA GLY A 49 16.32 0.36 10.87
C GLY A 49 15.93 1.40 11.93
N GLN A 50 14.63 1.71 12.08
CA GLN A 50 14.12 2.78 12.95
C GLN A 50 14.70 4.17 12.60
N GLU A 51 14.97 4.39 11.31
CA GLU A 51 15.46 5.66 10.76
C GLU A 51 14.27 6.60 10.53
N GLU A 52 13.77 7.20 11.62
CA GLU A 52 12.50 7.95 11.62
C GLU A 52 12.38 9.08 10.58
N PRO A 53 13.40 9.95 10.37
CA PRO A 53 13.30 11.00 9.37
C PRO A 53 13.11 10.46 7.95
N ASP A 54 13.88 9.42 7.60
CA ASP A 54 13.84 8.80 6.28
C ASP A 54 12.58 7.95 6.10
N THR A 55 12.14 7.24 7.15
CA THR A 55 10.88 6.50 7.16
C THR A 55 9.71 7.40 6.83
N ASN A 56 9.60 8.56 7.50
CA ASN A 56 8.55 9.55 7.19
C ASN A 56 8.70 10.09 5.75
N MET A 57 9.91 10.45 5.32
CA MET A 57 10.14 10.97 3.97
C MET A 57 9.64 10.00 2.89
N TYR A 58 10.04 8.73 2.94
CA TYR A 58 9.60 7.74 1.96
C TYR A 58 8.12 7.40 2.11
N PHE A 59 7.58 7.36 3.33
CA PHE A 59 6.15 7.18 3.57
C PHE A 59 5.32 8.26 2.85
N GLN A 60 5.68 9.55 2.99
CA GLN A 60 4.99 10.64 2.28
C GLN A 60 5.18 10.55 0.77
N LYS A 61 6.36 10.13 0.30
CA LYS A 61 6.62 9.96 -1.14
C LYS A 61 5.72 8.87 -1.74
N ILE A 62 5.58 7.72 -1.10
CA ILE A 62 4.70 6.63 -1.54
C ILE A 62 3.24 7.10 -1.57
N ARG A 63 2.80 7.85 -0.56
CA ARG A 63 1.46 8.45 -0.54
C ARG A 63 1.24 9.39 -1.71
N ALA A 64 2.21 10.26 -2.02
CA ALA A 64 2.13 11.14 -3.16
C ALA A 64 2.00 10.36 -4.48
N HIS A 65 2.80 9.31 -4.70
CA HIS A 65 2.63 8.43 -5.87
C HIS A 65 1.23 7.81 -5.94
N SER A 66 0.68 7.41 -4.79
CA SER A 66 -0.66 6.81 -4.70
C SER A 66 -1.77 7.83 -5.02
N ASP A 67 -1.64 9.07 -4.59
CA ASP A 67 -2.58 10.17 -4.88
C ASP A 67 -2.60 10.56 -6.38
N PHE A 68 -1.54 10.27 -7.13
CA PHE A 68 -1.53 10.42 -8.60
C PHE A 68 -2.02 9.18 -9.35
N ALA A 69 -2.17 8.05 -8.65
CA ALA A 69 -2.53 6.77 -9.24
C ALA A 69 -4.04 6.45 -9.20
N LEU A 70 -4.86 7.42 -8.76
CA LEU A 70 -6.30 7.26 -8.53
C LEU A 70 -7.05 6.70 -9.75
N GLU A 71 -8.02 5.83 -9.49
CA GLU A 71 -8.93 5.37 -10.54
C GLU A 71 -9.91 6.50 -10.88
N VAL A 72 -9.86 7.00 -12.12
CA VAL A 72 -10.68 8.11 -12.59
C VAL A 72 -11.40 7.69 -13.90
N PRO A 73 -12.75 7.67 -13.92
CA PRO A 73 -13.66 7.99 -12.83
C PRO A 73 -13.62 6.94 -11.71
N TYR A 74 -13.91 7.37 -10.48
CA TYR A 74 -13.94 6.48 -9.31
C TYR A 74 -14.98 5.35 -9.48
N ASN A 75 -14.53 4.10 -9.35
CA ASN A 75 -15.36 2.90 -9.47
C ASN A 75 -15.21 1.98 -8.23
N PRO A 76 -16.01 2.21 -7.16
CA PRO A 76 -15.90 1.45 -5.92
C PRO A 76 -16.15 -0.06 -6.08
N GLU A 77 -17.05 -0.43 -6.99
CA GLU A 77 -17.42 -1.82 -7.20
C GLU A 77 -16.27 -2.58 -7.84
N LYS A 78 -15.65 -2.01 -8.89
CA LYS A 78 -14.46 -2.60 -9.51
C LYS A 78 -13.30 -2.68 -8.53
N ILE A 79 -13.03 -1.61 -7.76
CA ILE A 79 -11.94 -1.61 -6.77
C ILE A 79 -12.13 -2.72 -5.73
N ARG A 80 -13.37 -2.89 -5.21
CA ARG A 80 -13.70 -3.96 -4.27
C ARG A 80 -13.50 -5.35 -4.90
N GLN A 81 -13.94 -5.54 -6.13
CA GLN A 81 -13.77 -6.81 -6.87
C GLN A 81 -12.29 -7.13 -7.08
N ASP A 82 -11.49 -6.15 -7.53
CA ASP A 82 -10.06 -6.31 -7.77
C ASP A 82 -9.31 -6.62 -6.47
N LEU A 83 -9.60 -5.92 -5.37
CA LEU A 83 -9.02 -6.21 -4.06
C LEU A 83 -9.39 -7.60 -3.53
N SER A 84 -10.65 -8.02 -3.71
CA SER A 84 -11.12 -9.34 -3.28
C SER A 84 -10.42 -10.44 -4.08
N ALA A 85 -10.26 -10.26 -5.39
CA ALA A 85 -9.55 -11.19 -6.25
C ALA A 85 -8.07 -11.33 -5.87
N ILE A 86 -7.43 -10.22 -5.47
CA ILE A 86 -6.07 -10.26 -4.91
C ILE A 86 -6.08 -11.08 -3.61
N GLU A 87 -6.95 -10.75 -2.64
CA GLU A 87 -7.03 -11.43 -1.34
C GLU A 87 -7.28 -12.94 -1.46
N GLU A 88 -8.16 -13.37 -2.36
CA GLU A 88 -8.47 -14.78 -2.63
C GLU A 88 -7.31 -15.53 -3.29
N GLY A 89 -6.43 -14.82 -4.00
CA GLY A 89 -5.26 -15.37 -4.68
C GLY A 89 -4.01 -15.47 -3.82
N LEU A 90 -4.02 -14.91 -2.59
CA LEU A 90 -2.85 -14.90 -1.72
C LEU A 90 -2.54 -16.30 -1.16
N THR A 91 -1.25 -16.63 -1.14
CA THR A 91 -0.74 -17.68 -0.26
C THR A 91 -0.78 -17.23 1.20
N GLU A 92 -0.66 -18.16 2.14
CA GLU A 92 -0.61 -17.85 3.58
C GLU A 92 0.55 -16.90 3.93
N GLU A 93 1.72 -17.10 3.31
CA GLU A 93 2.89 -16.24 3.51
C GLU A 93 2.66 -14.81 3.00
N GLU A 94 2.09 -14.67 1.80
CA GLU A 94 1.75 -13.36 1.22
C GLU A 94 0.67 -12.66 2.02
N TRP A 95 -0.31 -13.40 2.54
CA TRP A 95 -1.36 -12.86 3.40
C TRP A 95 -0.78 -12.25 4.68
N ILE A 96 0.10 -12.98 5.38
CA ILE A 96 0.76 -12.51 6.62
C ILE A 96 1.64 -11.29 6.32
N SER A 97 2.37 -11.32 5.21
CA SER A 97 3.19 -10.19 4.76
C SER A 97 2.34 -8.94 4.50
N LEU A 98 1.26 -9.08 3.73
CA LEU A 98 0.37 -7.97 3.39
C LEU A 98 -0.33 -7.42 4.63
N GLU A 99 -0.78 -8.28 5.55
CA GLU A 99 -1.37 -7.85 6.82
C GLU A 99 -0.38 -7.00 7.64
N THR A 100 0.89 -7.43 7.69
CA THR A 100 1.95 -6.70 8.39
C THR A 100 2.21 -5.34 7.77
N GLN A 101 2.28 -5.25 6.44
CA GLN A 101 2.45 -4.00 5.72
C GLN A 101 1.26 -3.04 5.94
N ILE A 102 0.03 -3.53 5.95
CA ILE A 102 -1.17 -2.72 6.25
C ILE A 102 -1.11 -2.16 7.67
N ARG A 103 -0.72 -2.98 8.66
CA ARG A 103 -0.55 -2.50 10.04
C ARG A 103 0.51 -1.40 10.12
N HIS A 104 1.64 -1.56 9.44
CA HIS A 104 2.70 -0.56 9.40
C HIS A 104 2.24 0.76 8.79
N PHE A 105 1.48 0.67 7.70
CA PHE A 105 0.83 1.84 7.12
C PHE A 105 -0.11 2.53 8.12
N GLU A 106 -0.98 1.80 8.82
CA GLU A 106 -1.91 2.37 9.80
C GLU A 106 -1.16 3.06 10.97
N GLU A 107 -0.12 2.41 11.49
CA GLU A 107 0.77 2.96 12.53
C GLU A 107 1.41 4.28 12.09
N ASP A 108 2.02 4.27 10.90
CA ASP A 108 2.77 5.42 10.39
C ASP A 108 1.84 6.55 9.89
N LEU A 109 0.66 6.21 9.37
CA LEU A 109 -0.38 7.18 9.05
C LEU A 109 -0.82 7.93 10.31
N SER A 110 -1.07 7.21 11.40
CA SER A 110 -1.43 7.84 12.69
C SER A 110 -0.28 8.67 13.25
N LYS A 111 0.97 8.23 13.05
CA LYS A 111 2.16 8.88 13.61
C LYS A 111 2.56 10.16 12.87
N TYR A 112 2.52 10.13 11.54
CA TYR A 112 3.05 11.22 10.70
C TYR A 112 1.96 12.16 10.19
N CYS A 113 0.68 11.80 10.30
CA CYS A 113 -0.43 12.59 9.75
C CYS A 113 -1.60 12.81 10.72
N GLY A 114 -1.45 12.36 11.97
CA GLY A 114 -2.35 12.66 13.08
C GLY A 114 -2.03 13.95 13.81
#